data_AF-A0A9D4TQN0-F1
#
_entry.id   AF-A0A9D4TQN0-F1
#
_cell.length_a   1.000
_cell.length_b   1.000
_cell.length_c   1.000
_cell.angle_alpha   90.00
_cell.angle_beta   90.00
_cell.angle_gamma   90.00
#
_symmetry.space_group_name_H-M   'P 1'
#
loop_
_entity.id
_entity.type
_entity.pdbx_description
1 polymer ?
#
loop_
_entity_poly.entity_id
_entity_poly.type
_entity_poly.pdbx_seq_one_letter_code
_entity_poly.pdbx_strand_id
1 'polypeptide(L)'
;MQLKQISRILVQFSPYTGQARSAREFLARVSSRPAQASNPECTVQTNLRVKGDPFIEIEFDNKQMTRIDTAGLNIQQILEQVQSQAEEMDTMQKLKAAGFGSQKLDSSWHQKLGKDSVSVGKVEHVPRQA
;
A
#
# COMPACT_ATOMS: atom_id res chain seq x y z
N MET A 1 12.66 -5.50 -1.28
CA MET A 1 11.24 -5.39 -0.89
C MET A 1 10.70 -6.79 -0.67
N GLN A 2 10.01 -7.04 0.44
CA GLN A 2 9.39 -8.33 0.74
C GLN A 2 7.88 -8.24 0.46
N LEU A 3 7.27 -9.30 -0.07
CA LEU A 3 5.87 -9.32 -0.52
C LEU A 3 4.96 -10.19 0.37
N LYS A 4 5.41 -10.53 1.58
CA LYS A 4 4.82 -11.58 2.43
C LYS A 4 3.35 -11.39 2.80
N GLN A 5 2.90 -10.15 2.95
CA GLN A 5 1.53 -9.81 3.40
C GLN A 5 0.63 -9.34 2.26
N ILE A 6 1.15 -9.39 1.02
CA ILE A 6 0.53 -8.80 -0.15
C ILE A 6 0.02 -9.94 -1.03
N SER A 7 -1.28 -9.92 -1.32
CA SER A 7 -1.93 -10.91 -2.19
C SER A 7 -1.84 -10.50 -3.67
N ARG A 8 -2.02 -9.20 -3.95
CA ARG A 8 -2.00 -8.68 -5.33
C ARG A 8 -1.45 -7.26 -5.40
N ILE A 9 -0.73 -6.98 -6.48
CA ILE A 9 -0.24 -5.66 -6.84
C ILE A 9 -0.72 -5.33 -8.25
N LEU A 10 -1.37 -4.19 -8.43
CA LEU A 10 -1.72 -3.63 -9.73
C LEU A 10 -0.96 -2.32 -9.93
N VAL A 11 -0.13 -2.27 -10.96
CA VAL A 11 0.57 -1.04 -11.35
C VAL A 11 -0.07 -0.50 -12.62
N GLN A 12 -0.69 0.68 -12.55
CA GLN A 12 -1.23 1.36 -13.72
C GLN A 12 -0.39 2.58 -14.09
N PHE A 13 0.05 2.68 -15.34
CA PHE A 13 0.77 3.86 -15.80
C PHE A 13 0.73 4.04 -17.33
N SER A 14 1.10 5.24 -17.78
CA SER A 14 1.34 5.56 -19.20
C SER A 14 2.84 5.52 -19.51
N PRO A 15 3.31 4.68 -20.46
CA PRO A 15 4.74 4.52 -20.74
C PRO A 15 5.38 5.78 -21.37
N TYR A 16 4.59 6.70 -21.89
CA TYR A 16 5.09 7.89 -22.58
C TYR A 16 5.25 9.11 -21.65
N THR A 17 4.82 9.02 -20.40
CA THR A 17 4.81 10.15 -19.47
C THR A 17 6.00 10.10 -18.51
N GLY A 18 6.57 11.27 -18.19
CA GLY A 18 7.64 11.38 -17.18
C GLY A 18 7.17 11.04 -15.77
N GLN A 19 5.92 11.38 -15.44
CA GLN A 19 5.30 11.13 -14.14
C GLN A 19 5.17 9.64 -13.82
N ALA A 20 5.14 8.76 -14.83
CA ALA A 20 5.09 7.32 -14.67
C ALA A 20 6.45 6.67 -14.34
N ARG A 21 7.55 7.44 -14.25
CA ARG A 21 8.89 6.90 -13.98
C ARG A 21 8.93 6.08 -12.71
N SER A 22 8.39 6.61 -11.61
CA SER A 22 8.39 5.96 -10.30
C SER A 22 7.57 4.68 -10.29
N ALA A 23 6.39 4.68 -10.95
CA ALA A 23 5.56 3.48 -11.09
C ALA A 23 6.28 2.35 -11.87
N ARG A 24 6.99 2.69 -12.95
CA ARG A 24 7.79 1.70 -13.70
C ARG A 24 8.93 1.12 -12.88
N GLU A 25 9.62 1.98 -12.14
CA GLU A 25 10.72 1.53 -11.29
C GLU A 25 10.21 0.64 -10.17
N PHE A 26 9.06 0.97 -9.58
CA PHE A 26 8.39 0.12 -8.61
C PHE A 26 8.05 -1.25 -9.21
N LEU A 27 7.42 -1.28 -10.40
CA LEU A 27 7.11 -2.52 -11.11
C LEU A 27 8.36 -3.39 -11.33
N ALA A 28 9.48 -2.79 -11.71
CA ALA A 28 10.73 -3.51 -11.91
C ALA A 28 11.26 -4.13 -10.60
N ARG A 29 11.10 -3.43 -9.47
CA ARG A 29 11.51 -3.93 -8.14
C ARG A 29 10.63 -5.08 -7.65
N VAL A 30 9.31 -4.98 -7.80
CA VAL A 30 8.38 -6.04 -7.36
C VAL A 30 8.38 -7.26 -8.27
N SER A 31 8.71 -7.08 -9.55
CA SER A 31 8.88 -8.18 -10.52
C SER A 31 10.25 -8.86 -10.43
N SER A 32 11.12 -8.41 -9.53
CA SER A 32 12.46 -9.00 -9.37
C SER A 32 12.38 -10.40 -8.75
N ARG A 33 13.31 -11.28 -9.12
CA ARG A 33 13.38 -12.65 -8.58
C ARG A 33 13.40 -12.70 -7.04
N PRO A 34 14.17 -11.85 -6.32
CA PRO A 34 14.16 -11.86 -4.87
C PRO A 34 12.80 -11.45 -4.26
N ALA A 35 12.09 -10.52 -4.90
CA ALA A 35 10.77 -10.10 -4.45
C ALA A 35 9.74 -11.23 -4.65
N GLN A 36 9.71 -11.86 -5.82
CA GLN A 36 8.83 -12.99 -6.10
C GLN A 36 9.16 -14.22 -5.24
N ALA A 37 10.44 -14.48 -4.96
CA ALA A 37 10.84 -15.57 -4.05
C ALA A 37 10.34 -15.36 -2.61
N SER A 38 10.08 -14.11 -2.20
CA SER A 38 9.56 -13.83 -0.85
C SER A 38 8.08 -14.14 -0.68
N ASN A 39 7.31 -14.10 -1.77
CA ASN A 39 5.92 -14.55 -1.83
C ASN A 39 5.55 -14.96 -3.28
N PRO A 40 5.64 -16.26 -3.61
CA PRO A 40 5.34 -16.76 -4.95
C PRO A 40 3.86 -16.63 -5.35
N GLU A 41 2.95 -16.56 -4.38
CA GLU A 41 1.51 -16.46 -4.61
C GLU A 41 1.05 -15.03 -4.91
N CYS A 42 1.88 -14.03 -4.59
CA CYS A 42 1.56 -12.62 -4.85
C CYS A 42 1.43 -12.36 -6.35
N THR A 43 0.25 -11.94 -6.79
CA THR A 43 0.00 -11.66 -8.21
C THR A 43 0.38 -10.23 -8.55
N VAL A 44 1.39 -10.05 -9.42
CA VAL A 44 1.79 -8.73 -9.92
C VAL A 44 1.18 -8.51 -11.30
N GLN A 45 0.35 -7.48 -11.43
CA GLN A 45 -0.33 -7.10 -12.67
C GLN A 45 0.07 -5.69 -13.11
N THR A 46 0.12 -5.50 -14.42
CA THR A 46 0.41 -4.20 -15.03
C THR A 46 -0.73 -3.79 -15.94
N ASN A 47 -1.21 -2.56 -15.81
CA ASN A 47 -2.21 -1.99 -16.69
C ASN A 47 -1.64 -0.75 -17.41
N LEU A 48 -1.44 -0.87 -18.71
CA LEU A 48 -0.93 0.24 -19.52
C LEU A 48 -2.10 1.07 -20.03
N ARG A 49 -2.09 2.37 -19.73
CA ARG A 49 -3.09 3.31 -20.25
C ARG A 49 -2.42 4.48 -20.95
N VAL A 50 -3.04 4.97 -22.02
CA VAL A 50 -2.54 6.17 -22.74
C VAL A 50 -2.78 7.45 -21.93
N LYS A 51 -3.92 7.51 -21.22
CA LYS A 51 -4.36 8.66 -20.41
C LYS A 51 -4.60 8.26 -18.96
N GLY A 52 -4.48 9.23 -18.05
CA GLY A 52 -4.73 9.09 -16.62
C GLY A 52 -3.44 9.08 -15.80
N ASP A 53 -3.57 9.44 -14.52
CA ASP A 53 -2.46 9.51 -13.60
C ASP A 53 -1.98 8.10 -13.19
N PRO A 54 -0.65 7.91 -13.02
CA PRO A 54 -0.09 6.63 -12.65
C PRO A 54 -0.38 6.33 -11.17
N PHE A 55 -0.82 5.11 -10.88
CA PHE A 55 -1.09 4.66 -9.52
C PHE A 55 -0.64 3.22 -9.31
N ILE A 56 -0.42 2.89 -8.03
CA ILE A 56 -0.18 1.53 -7.56
C ILE A 56 -1.34 1.17 -6.65
N GLU A 57 -1.88 -0.02 -6.81
CA GLU A 57 -2.92 -0.58 -5.98
C GLU A 57 -2.42 -1.90 -5.39
N ILE A 58 -2.58 -2.06 -4.09
CA ILE A 58 -2.04 -3.17 -3.32
C ILE A 58 -3.18 -3.78 -2.53
N GLU A 59 -3.39 -5.06 -2.72
CA GLU A 59 -4.31 -5.88 -1.95
C GLU A 59 -3.49 -6.73 -0.98
N PHE A 60 -3.87 -6.67 0.30
CA PHE A 60 -3.25 -7.48 1.35
C PHE A 60 -4.06 -8.76 1.58
N ASP A 61 -3.49 -9.74 2.29
CA ASP A 61 -4.14 -11.03 2.54
C ASP A 61 -5.45 -10.92 3.34
N ASN A 62 -5.60 -9.83 4.10
CA ASN A 62 -6.83 -9.50 4.82
C ASN A 62 -7.93 -8.88 3.92
N LYS A 63 -7.71 -8.83 2.60
CA LYS A 63 -8.57 -8.19 1.58
C LYS A 63 -8.69 -6.67 1.71
N GLN A 64 -7.87 -6.03 2.55
CA GLN A 64 -7.76 -4.58 2.53
C GLN A 64 -6.98 -4.16 1.29
N MET A 65 -7.41 -3.04 0.70
CA MET A 65 -6.79 -2.48 -0.49
C MET A 65 -6.27 -1.09 -0.18
N THR A 66 -5.07 -0.79 -0.65
CA THR A 66 -4.51 0.55 -0.61
C THR A 66 -4.12 1.00 -2.00
N ARG A 67 -4.48 2.25 -2.32
CA ARG A 67 -4.10 2.91 -3.56
C ARG A 67 -3.13 4.03 -3.26
N ILE A 68 -2.05 4.09 -4.02
CA ILE A 68 -1.00 5.11 -3.95
C ILE A 68 -0.90 5.77 -5.31
N ASP A 69 -1.29 7.03 -5.40
CA ASP A 69 -1.07 7.82 -6.60
C ASP A 69 0.41 8.21 -6.67
N THR A 70 1.06 7.87 -7.78
CA THR A 70 2.52 7.96 -7.92
C THR A 70 2.99 9.23 -8.62
N ALA A 71 2.04 10.04 -9.10
CA ALA A 71 2.34 11.32 -9.74
C ALA A 71 3.02 12.25 -8.72
N GLY A 72 4.29 12.61 -8.97
CA GLY A 72 5.06 13.47 -8.09
C GLY A 72 5.76 12.78 -6.91
N LEU A 73 5.56 11.47 -6.70
CA LEU A 73 6.31 10.72 -5.70
C LEU A 73 7.60 10.15 -6.29
N ASN A 74 8.66 10.14 -5.49
CA ASN A 74 9.87 9.41 -5.83
C ASN A 74 9.74 7.91 -5.44
N ILE A 75 10.62 7.08 -5.98
CA ILE A 75 10.58 5.62 -5.72
C ILE A 75 10.81 5.26 -4.25
N GLN A 76 11.63 6.02 -3.52
CA GLN A 76 11.93 5.71 -2.12
C GLN A 76 10.71 5.96 -1.24
N GLN A 77 10.00 7.08 -1.45
CA GLN A 77 8.74 7.40 -0.79
C GLN A 77 7.69 6.31 -1.01
N ILE A 78 7.55 5.84 -2.26
CA ILE A 78 6.62 4.75 -2.57
C ILE A 78 6.99 3.49 -1.80
N LEU A 79 8.27 3.11 -1.76
CA LEU A 79 8.71 1.89 -1.08
C LEU A 79 8.56 1.98 0.44
N GLU A 80 8.91 3.12 1.02
CA GLU A 80 8.72 3.41 2.45
C GLU A 80 7.24 3.31 2.83
N GLN A 81 6.35 3.92 2.03
CA GLN A 81 4.91 3.88 2.26
C GLN A 81 4.36 2.46 2.18
N VAL A 82 4.74 1.69 1.15
CA VAL A 82 4.29 0.30 1.02
C VAL A 82 4.83 -0.59 2.13
N GLN A 83 6.10 -0.40 2.51
CA GLN A 83 6.71 -1.17 3.59
C GLN A 83 6.06 -0.85 4.95
N SER A 84 5.83 0.42 5.26
CA SER A 84 5.13 0.85 6.47
C SER A 84 3.73 0.22 6.55
N GLN A 85 2.98 0.21 5.45
CA GLN A 85 1.66 -0.41 5.41
C GLN A 85 1.71 -1.92 5.57
N ALA A 86 2.68 -2.58 4.92
CA ALA A 86 2.84 -4.03 5.06
C ALA A 86 3.20 -4.44 6.50
N GLU A 87 4.03 -3.64 7.19
CA GLU A 87 4.38 -3.85 8.60
C GLU A 87 3.17 -3.60 9.53
N GLU A 88 2.38 -2.55 9.27
CA GLU A 88 1.14 -2.29 10.00
C GLU A 88 0.14 -3.45 9.84
N MET A 89 -0.02 -3.97 8.62
CA MET A 89 -0.89 -5.12 8.38
C MET A 89 -0.38 -6.40 9.04
N ASP A 90 0.93 -6.65 9.02
CA ASP A 90 1.57 -7.79 9.70
C ASP A 90 1.34 -7.73 11.22
N THR A 91 1.53 -6.55 11.82
CA THR A 91 1.30 -6.35 13.26
C THR A 91 -0.17 -6.51 13.62
N MET A 92 -1.09 -5.96 12.83
CA MET A 92 -2.53 -6.12 13.04
C MET A 92 -2.98 -7.58 12.95
N GLN A 93 -2.45 -8.34 11.99
CA GLN A 93 -2.74 -9.77 11.87
C GLN A 93 -2.22 -10.57 13.07
N LYS A 94 -1.00 -10.29 13.53
CA LYS A 94 -0.41 -10.95 14.71
C LYS A 94 -1.19 -10.64 15.98
N LEU A 95 -1.61 -9.38 16.18
CA LEU A 95 -2.44 -8.99 17.32
C LEU A 95 -3.79 -9.69 17.31
N LYS A 96 -4.43 -9.79 16.14
CA LYS A 96 -5.69 -10.52 15.97
C LYS A 96 -5.52 -12.01 16.25
N ALA A 97 -4.44 -12.63 15.77
CA ALA A 97 -4.13 -14.04 16.04
C ALA A 97 -3.86 -14.31 17.52
N ALA A 98 -3.27 -13.34 18.24
CA ALA A 98 -3.05 -13.41 19.68
C ALA A 98 -4.30 -13.12 20.53
N GLY A 99 -5.48 -12.92 19.91
CA GLY A 99 -6.75 -12.71 20.62
C GLY A 99 -7.00 -11.27 21.07
N PHE A 100 -6.17 -10.31 20.67
CA PHE A 100 -6.42 -8.89 20.91
C PHE A 100 -7.31 -8.34 19.80
N GLY A 101 -8.64 -8.36 20.04
CA GLY A 101 -9.62 -7.72 19.16
C GLY A 101 -9.42 -6.21 19.09
N SER A 102 -9.66 -5.63 17.91
CA SER A 102 -9.45 -4.23 17.50
C SER A 102 -10.17 -3.16 18.35
N GLN A 103 -10.92 -3.52 19.37
CA GLN A 103 -11.68 -2.60 20.23
C GLN A 103 -10.86 -1.92 21.35
N LYS A 104 -9.58 -2.28 21.57
CA LYS A 104 -8.80 -1.76 22.70
C LYS A 104 -7.61 -0.84 22.37
N LEU A 105 -7.35 -0.58 21.08
CA LEU A 105 -6.19 0.23 20.69
C LEU A 105 -6.48 1.74 20.53
N ASP A 106 -7.75 2.15 20.53
CA ASP A 106 -8.11 3.57 20.38
C ASP A 106 -8.06 4.37 21.71
N SER A 107 -8.12 3.69 22.86
CA SER A 107 -8.34 4.37 24.15
C SER A 107 -7.07 4.77 24.92
N SER A 108 -5.87 4.45 24.44
CA SER A 108 -4.62 4.69 25.19
C SER A 108 -3.75 5.82 24.62
N TRP A 109 -3.78 6.05 23.30
CA TRP A 109 -2.89 7.02 22.65
C TRP A 109 -3.49 8.43 22.57
N HIS A 110 -4.82 8.56 22.56
CA HIS A 110 -5.49 9.87 22.49
C HIS A 110 -5.60 10.61 23.82
N GLN A 111 -5.23 10.00 24.96
CA GLN A 111 -5.39 10.62 26.28
C GLN A 111 -4.15 11.39 26.77
N LYS A 112 -3.02 11.35 26.03
CA LYS A 112 -1.76 11.98 26.47
C LYS A 112 -1.14 13.00 25.52
N LEU A 113 -1.69 13.21 24.33
CA LEU A 113 -1.22 14.27 23.43
C LEU A 113 -2.31 15.33 23.33
N GLY A 114 -2.07 16.43 24.04
CA GLY A 114 -2.91 17.62 24.01
C GLY A 114 -3.12 18.10 22.58
N LYS A 115 -4.32 18.67 22.38
CA LYS A 115 -4.71 19.58 21.30
C LYS A 115 -3.52 20.12 20.49
N ASP A 116 -3.40 19.67 19.25
CA ASP A 116 -3.17 20.49 18.06
C ASP A 116 -3.10 19.56 16.84
N SER A 117 -4.26 19.11 16.36
CA SER A 117 -4.38 18.40 15.09
C SER A 117 -4.43 19.40 13.94
N VAL A 118 -3.28 19.62 13.30
CA VAL A 118 -3.24 20.15 11.93
C VAL A 118 -3.84 19.08 11.02
N SER A 119 -4.97 19.42 10.39
CA SER A 119 -5.69 18.57 9.45
C SER A 119 -4.85 18.28 8.19
N VAL A 120 -4.24 17.10 8.11
CA VAL A 120 -3.65 16.60 6.88
C VAL A 120 -4.62 15.59 6.26
N GLY A 121 -5.20 15.99 5.11
CA GLY A 121 -5.75 15.14 4.05
C GLY A 121 -6.83 14.10 4.44
N LYS A 122 -8.08 14.33 4.02
CA LYS A 122 -9.12 13.30 4.07
C LYS A 122 -8.74 12.09 3.21
N VAL A 123 -8.53 10.94 3.85
CA VAL A 123 -8.52 9.63 3.18
C VAL A 123 -9.98 9.17 3.09
N GLU A 124 -10.54 9.16 1.88
CA GLU A 124 -11.89 8.64 1.66
C GLU A 124 -11.88 7.13 1.45
N HIS A 125 -12.45 6.40 2.40
CA HIS A 125 -12.80 4.99 2.24
C HIS A 125 -14.12 4.88 1.47
N VAL A 126 -14.08 4.35 0.25
CA VAL A 126 -15.29 4.07 -0.54
C VAL A 126 -15.70 2.60 -0.33
N PRO A 127 -16.87 2.32 0.27
CA PRO A 127 -17.39 0.96 0.36
C PRO A 127 -17.98 0.50 -0.99
N ARG A 128 -17.75 -0.77 -1.32
CA ARG A 128 -18.23 -1.41 -2.55
C ARG A 128 -19.75 -1.58 -2.48
N GLN A 129 -20.47 -0.96 -3.42
CA GLN A 129 -21.89 -1.28 -3.64
C GLN A 129 -22.01 -2.67 -4.29
N ALA A 130 -23.03 -3.41 -3.84
CA ALA A 130 -23.31 -4.80 -4.17
C ALA A 130 -23.58 -5.02 -5.67
#